data_AF-A0A3S3V1I5-F1
#
_entry.id   AF-A0A3S3V1I5-F1
#
_cell.length_a   1.000
_cell.length_b   1.000
_cell.length_c   1.000
_cell.angle_alpha   90.00
_cell.angle_beta   90.00
_cell.angle_gamma   90.00
#
_symmetry.space_group_name_H-M   'P 1'
#
loop_
_entity.id
_entity.type
_entity.pdbx_description
1 polymer ?
#
loop_
_entity_poly.entity_id
_entity_poly.type
_entity_poly.pdbx_seq_one_letter_code
_entity_poly.pdbx_strand_id
1 'polypeptide(L)'
;FTRGYGLVFGQSERKAMAMALCDRALRAGELGEDIVAAAQDEEFVISHSDNVQATGFVEHLKLPHYVDFQAELGLVRRMRAEYEARENEDKAEEKREAAE
;
A
#
# COMPACT_ATOMS: atom_id res chain seq x y z
N PHE A 1 -28.27 -21.97 4.07
CA PHE A 1 -27.53 -21.44 2.91
C PHE A 1 -27.71 -19.94 2.85
N THR A 2 -26.61 -19.20 2.82
CA THR A 2 -26.57 -17.74 2.60
C THR A 2 -26.44 -17.46 1.10
N ARG A 3 -26.69 -16.22 0.67
CA ARG A 3 -26.73 -15.84 -0.75
C ARG A 3 -26.06 -14.48 -0.93
N GLY A 4 -25.51 -14.27 -2.11
CA GLY A 4 -25.11 -12.95 -2.59
C GLY A 4 -25.77 -12.63 -3.92
N TYR A 5 -25.78 -11.35 -4.28
CA TYR A 5 -26.48 -10.82 -5.43
C TYR A 5 -25.56 -9.97 -6.32
N GLY A 6 -25.74 -10.10 -7.64
CA GLY A 6 -24.98 -9.34 -8.61
C GLY A 6 -25.86 -8.94 -9.79
N LEU A 7 -25.84 -7.64 -10.13
CA LEU A 7 -26.61 -7.08 -11.22
C LEU A 7 -25.72 -6.22 -12.10
N VAL A 8 -25.83 -6.41 -13.42
CA VAL A 8 -25.04 -5.69 -14.42
C VAL A 8 -25.92 -5.38 -15.63
N PHE A 9 -25.54 -4.35 -16.38
CA PHE A 9 -26.12 -4.09 -17.69
C PHE A 9 -25.58 -5.09 -18.74
N GLY A 10 -26.44 -5.49 -19.67
CA GLY A 10 -26.08 -6.39 -20.77
C GLY A 10 -25.83 -7.84 -20.32
N GLN A 11 -24.97 -8.57 -21.05
CA GLN A 11 -24.68 -9.99 -20.82
C GLN A 11 -23.28 -10.22 -20.22
N SER A 12 -22.89 -9.39 -19.23
CA SER A 12 -21.58 -9.52 -18.56
C SER A 12 -21.65 -10.49 -17.37
N GLU A 13 -21.87 -11.77 -17.63
CA GLU A 13 -22.10 -12.79 -16.60
C GLU A 13 -20.98 -12.89 -15.57
N ARG A 14 -19.71 -12.80 -16.01
CA ARG A 14 -18.54 -12.86 -15.12
C ARG A 14 -18.57 -11.73 -14.07
N LYS A 15 -18.99 -10.51 -14.46
CA LYS A 15 -19.07 -9.38 -13.54
C LYS A 15 -20.22 -9.55 -12.54
N ALA A 16 -21.38 -10.06 -13.00
CA ALA A 16 -22.49 -10.38 -12.10
C ALA A 16 -22.11 -11.49 -11.10
N MET A 17 -21.44 -12.55 -11.55
CA MET A 17 -20.95 -13.61 -10.67
C MET A 17 -19.94 -13.09 -9.64
N ALA A 18 -18.96 -12.31 -10.08
CA ALA A 18 -17.98 -11.69 -9.18
C ALA A 18 -18.65 -10.79 -8.14
N MET A 19 -19.62 -9.97 -8.55
CA MET A 19 -20.39 -9.11 -7.65
C MET A 19 -21.17 -9.93 -6.62
N ALA A 20 -21.84 -11.01 -7.02
CA ALA A 20 -22.56 -11.89 -6.10
C ALA A 20 -21.64 -12.60 -5.09
N LEU A 21 -20.42 -12.98 -5.51
CA LEU A 21 -19.42 -13.56 -4.61
C LEU A 21 -18.91 -12.52 -3.60
N CYS A 22 -18.57 -11.31 -4.06
CA CYS A 22 -18.14 -10.22 -3.18
C CYS A 22 -19.25 -9.79 -2.22
N ASP A 23 -20.50 -9.63 -2.69
CA ASP A 23 -21.66 -9.31 -1.85
C ASP A 23 -21.82 -10.33 -0.72
N ARG A 24 -21.68 -11.63 -1.03
CA ARG A 24 -21.70 -12.65 0.01
C ARG A 24 -20.51 -12.57 0.97
N ALA A 25 -19.31 -12.32 0.47
CA ALA A 25 -18.10 -12.27 1.30
C ALA A 25 -18.11 -11.08 2.28
N LEU A 26 -18.60 -9.92 1.85
CA LEU A 26 -18.71 -8.71 2.66
C LEU A 26 -19.73 -8.82 3.80
N ARG A 27 -20.65 -9.78 3.71
CA ARG A 27 -21.62 -10.07 4.78
C ARG A 27 -21.03 -10.91 5.93
N ALA A 28 -19.72 -11.11 5.98
CA ALA A 28 -19.06 -11.87 7.04
C ALA A 28 -19.48 -11.39 8.45
N GLY A 29 -19.48 -10.07 8.69
CA GLY A 29 -19.90 -9.49 9.97
C GLY A 29 -21.36 -9.76 10.33
N GLU A 30 -22.29 -9.64 9.36
CA GLU A 30 -23.71 -9.97 9.56
C GLU A 30 -23.94 -11.45 9.90
N LEU A 31 -23.06 -12.31 9.40
CA LEU A 31 -23.17 -13.76 9.51
C LEU A 31 -22.36 -14.32 10.69
N GLY A 32 -21.64 -13.47 11.43
CA GLY A 32 -20.78 -13.89 12.53
C GLY A 32 -19.57 -14.70 12.07
N GLU A 33 -19.07 -14.45 10.87
CA GLU A 33 -17.90 -15.09 10.29
C GLU A 33 -16.64 -14.29 10.60
N ASP A 34 -15.53 -14.98 10.87
CA ASP A 34 -14.22 -14.33 11.01
C ASP A 34 -13.73 -13.79 9.66
N ILE A 35 -13.10 -12.61 9.69
CA ILE A 35 -12.42 -12.02 8.54
C ILE A 35 -11.04 -12.68 8.41
N VAL A 36 -10.90 -13.61 7.48
CA VAL A 36 -9.66 -14.38 7.26
C VAL A 36 -9.02 -14.09 5.90
N ALA A 37 -9.72 -13.37 5.03
CA ALA A 37 -9.26 -13.03 3.68
C ALA A 37 -9.68 -11.62 3.28
N ALA A 38 -8.90 -11.00 2.38
CA ALA A 38 -9.12 -9.64 1.89
C ALA A 38 -10.52 -9.45 1.25
N ALA A 39 -11.11 -10.50 0.67
CA ALA A 39 -12.45 -10.42 0.08
C ALA A 39 -13.58 -10.22 1.11
N GLN A 40 -13.32 -10.49 2.40
CA GLN A 40 -14.26 -10.28 3.50
C GLN A 40 -14.06 -8.94 4.22
N ASP A 41 -12.96 -8.25 3.93
CA ASP A 41 -12.62 -6.95 4.50
C ASP A 41 -13.29 -5.84 3.67
N GLU A 42 -14.31 -5.21 4.24
CA GLU A 42 -15.11 -4.19 3.58
C GLU A 42 -14.30 -2.95 3.21
N GLU A 43 -13.44 -2.46 4.10
CA GLU A 43 -12.63 -1.28 3.85
C GLU A 43 -11.66 -1.54 2.71
N PHE A 44 -11.00 -2.71 2.73
CA PHE A 44 -10.06 -3.08 1.68
C PHE A 44 -10.75 -3.22 0.31
N VAL A 45 -11.90 -3.92 0.24
CA VAL A 45 -12.60 -4.15 -1.02
C VAL A 45 -13.19 -2.86 -1.58
N ILE A 46 -13.94 -2.09 -0.79
CA ILE A 46 -14.67 -0.93 -1.29
C ILE A 46 -13.71 0.20 -1.69
N SER A 47 -12.63 0.41 -0.93
CA SER A 47 -11.66 1.48 -1.19
C SER A 47 -10.82 1.27 -2.47
N HIS A 48 -10.79 0.04 -3.02
CA HIS A 48 -9.93 -0.30 -4.17
C HIS A 48 -10.70 -0.89 -5.37
N SER A 49 -12.04 -0.93 -5.32
CA SER A 49 -12.86 -1.53 -6.39
C SER A 49 -13.18 -0.58 -7.55
N ASP A 50 -13.16 0.74 -7.33
CA ASP A 50 -13.42 1.71 -8.39
C ASP A 50 -12.17 1.95 -9.24
N ASN A 51 -12.22 1.47 -10.48
CA ASN A 51 -11.11 1.62 -11.42
C ASN A 51 -10.92 3.05 -11.90
N VAL A 52 -11.94 3.91 -11.89
CA VAL A 52 -11.79 5.33 -12.25
C VAL A 52 -10.90 6.01 -11.23
N GLN A 53 -11.16 5.80 -9.93
CA GLN A 53 -10.33 6.31 -8.85
C GLN A 53 -8.94 5.66 -8.85
N ALA A 54 -8.88 4.33 -8.89
CA ALA A 54 -7.60 3.60 -8.82
C ALA A 54 -6.68 3.93 -10.00
N THR A 55 -7.23 4.01 -11.21
CA THR A 55 -6.44 4.40 -12.39
C THR A 55 -6.00 5.86 -12.28
N GLY A 56 -6.88 6.77 -11.85
CA GLY A 56 -6.52 8.17 -11.63
C GLY A 56 -5.36 8.33 -10.63
N PHE A 57 -5.39 7.57 -9.54
CA PHE A 57 -4.28 7.52 -8.59
C PHE A 57 -3.03 6.95 -9.25
N VAL A 58 -3.02 5.78 -9.89
CA VAL A 58 -1.77 5.26 -10.49
C VAL A 58 -1.20 6.22 -11.54
N GLU A 59 -2.07 6.83 -12.35
CA GLU A 59 -1.69 7.76 -13.41
C GLU A 59 -1.12 9.07 -12.88
N HIS A 60 -1.49 9.49 -11.66
CA HIS A 60 -0.98 10.72 -11.05
C HIS A 60 0.55 10.69 -10.94
N LEU A 61 1.17 9.51 -10.80
CA LEU A 61 2.61 9.34 -10.60
C LEU A 61 3.44 9.85 -11.79
N LYS A 62 2.81 9.99 -12.96
CA LYS A 62 3.44 10.57 -14.16
C LYS A 62 3.56 12.08 -14.11
N LEU A 63 2.78 12.74 -13.24
CA LEU A 63 2.88 14.17 -13.03
C LEU A 63 4.23 14.52 -12.35
N PRO A 64 4.67 15.78 -12.43
CA PRO A 64 5.95 16.15 -11.84
C PRO A 64 5.94 16.06 -10.30
N HIS A 65 6.77 15.16 -9.74
CA HIS A 65 7.00 15.01 -8.29
C HIS A 65 8.40 15.46 -7.86
N TYR A 66 9.02 16.39 -8.61
CA TYR A 66 10.41 16.77 -8.36
C TYR A 66 10.61 17.49 -7.02
N VAL A 67 9.61 18.20 -6.50
CA VAL A 67 9.73 18.88 -5.19
C VAL A 67 9.82 17.86 -4.06
N ASP A 68 8.88 16.93 -4.00
CA ASP A 68 8.86 15.87 -2.98
C ASP A 68 10.10 14.98 -3.10
N PHE A 69 10.49 14.62 -4.33
CA PHE A 69 11.69 13.83 -4.58
C PHE A 69 12.97 14.56 -4.13
N GLN A 70 13.07 15.88 -4.30
CA GLN A 70 14.21 16.65 -3.80
C GLN A 70 14.25 16.70 -2.27
N ALA A 71 13.09 16.79 -1.60
CA ALA A 71 13.01 16.73 -0.15
C ALA A 71 13.51 15.38 0.40
N GLU A 72 13.06 14.27 -0.19
CA GLU A 72 13.50 12.91 0.16
C GLU A 72 15.00 12.69 -0.13
N LEU A 73 15.49 13.15 -1.29
CA LEU A 73 16.93 13.11 -1.59
C LEU A 73 17.77 13.91 -0.57
N GLY A 74 17.25 15.05 -0.12
CA GLY A 74 17.88 15.85 0.94
C GLY A 74 17.99 15.08 2.25
N LEU A 75 16.92 14.38 2.64
CA LEU A 75 16.92 13.51 3.83
C LEU A 75 17.96 12.38 3.72
N VAL A 76 17.94 11.63 2.61
CA VAL A 76 18.88 10.52 2.38
C VAL A 76 20.34 10.99 2.40
N ARG A 77 20.63 12.16 1.82
CA ARG A 77 21.99 12.72 1.82
C ARG A 77 22.46 13.10 3.22
N ARG A 78 21.59 13.67 4.06
CA ARG A 78 21.91 13.97 5.47
C ARG A 78 22.20 12.71 6.26
N MET A 79 21.35 11.68 6.14
CA MET A 79 21.57 10.39 6.82
C MET A 79 22.91 9.76 6.42
N ARG A 80 23.31 9.85 5.15
CA ARG A 80 24.62 9.37 4.69
C ARG A 80 25.78 10.15 5.29
N ALA A 81 25.69 11.49 5.30
CA ALA A 81 26.74 12.32 5.88
C ALA A 81 26.90 12.09 7.40
N GLU A 82 25.80 11.91 8.13
CA GLU A 82 25.83 11.57 9.55
C GLU A 82 26.47 10.20 9.82
N TYR A 83 26.15 9.20 8.98
CA TYR A 83 26.76 7.88 9.06
C TYR A 83 28.26 7.93 8.80
N GLU A 84 28.70 8.60 7.73
CA GLU A 84 30.11 8.75 7.38
C GLU A 84 30.89 9.52 8.46
N ALA A 85 30.29 10.54 9.07
CA ALA A 85 30.91 11.29 10.17
C ALA A 85 31.16 10.39 11.40
N ARG A 86 30.16 9.61 11.81
CA ARG A 86 30.30 8.65 12.92
C ARG A 86 31.35 7.58 12.62
N GLU A 87 31.33 7.00 11.41
CA GLU A 87 32.32 6.00 11.02
C GLU A 87 33.75 6.56 11.04
N ASN A 88 33.92 7.84 10.70
CA ASN A 88 35.22 8.50 10.78
C ASN A 88 35.65 8.85 12.21
N GLU A 89 34.70 9.19 13.09
CA GLU A 89 34.94 9.38 14.53
C GLU A 89 35.39 8.06 15.18
N ASP A 90 34.67 6.97 14.94
CA ASP A 90 34.99 5.63 15.46
C ASP A 90 36.39 5.18 15.01
N LYS A 91 36.72 5.36 13.71
CA LYS A 91 38.05 5.06 13.17
C LYS A 91 39.15 5.96 13.72
N ALA A 92 38.83 7.19 14.10
CA ALA A 92 39.80 8.10 14.70
C ALA A 92 40.07 7.73 16.17
N GLU A 93 39.04 7.27 16.89
CA GLU A 93 39.13 6.78 18.27
C GLU A 93 39.94 5.48 18.33
N GLU A 94 39.66 4.48 17.47
CA GLU A 94 40.43 3.24 17.37
C GLU A 94 41.92 3.49 17.07
N LYS A 95 42.24 4.44 16.19
CA LYS A 95 43.63 4.81 15.87
C LYS A 95 44.34 5.48 17.04
N ARG A 96 43.61 6.19 17.89
CA ARG A 96 44.17 6.87 19.06
C ARG A 96 44.46 5.89 20.18
N GLU A 97 43.55 4.94 20.42
CA GLU A 97 43.76 3.84 21.37
C GLU A 97 44.90 2.91 20.94
N ALA A 98 45.08 2.65 19.63
CA ALA A 98 46.18 1.83 19.13
C ALA A 98 47.57 2.52 19.19
N ALA A 99 47.61 3.83 19.42
CA ALA A 99 48.84 4.62 19.48
C ALA A 99 49.31 4.92 20.92
N GLU A 100 48.51 4.56 21.92
CA GLU A 100 48.81 4.65 23.36
C GLU A 100 49.30 3.30 23.90
#